data_AF-A0AAJ4MH87-F1
#
_entry.id   AF-A0AAJ4MH87-F1
#
_cell.length_a   1.000
_cell.length_b   1.000
_cell.length_c   1.000
_cell.angle_alpha   90.00
_cell.angle_beta   90.00
_cell.angle_gamma   90.00
#
_symmetry.space_group_name_H-M   'P 1'
#
loop_
_entity.id
_entity.type
_entity.pdbx_description
1 polymer ?
#
loop_
_entity_poly.entity_id
_entity_poly.type
_entity_poly.pdbx_seq_one_letter_code
_entity_poly.pdbx_strand_id
1 'polypeptide(L)'
;MAKTISTKELAQKIINHTKIIILDVRNTDEFDNWKIEGGQVEVINEPYFNLLDSVDPVANKLSKDQEIIVVCAKGGSSEMVADLLEEEGYITVYSLEGGMKAWSEHLEPIKIGDLKEGGSLYQFVRLGKGCLSYFVQSNGEAAIIDTARMTDVYEEFANEKEVRIKHLLDTHLHADHISGGRKLAEKVGGTYYLPPKDAEEVTFDFTPLQEGNDIIVGNTEVKVQPIYSPGHTIGSTSFIIDDTYLLTGDILFVRSIGRPDLAGLAEDWVGDLRETLYSRYKELSNNLIVLPAHYSFAEELGEGGEVSARLGDLYARNEGLQVEGEQEFRKMVTENLPPQPNDYQDIRRTNMGKIDPDQEKQKEMETGPNRCAVEG
;
A
#
# COMPACT_ATOMS: atom_id res chain seq x y z
N MET A 1 -23.59 9.28 -23.35
CA MET A 1 -22.87 8.10 -22.83
C MET A 1 -21.51 8.63 -22.52
N ALA A 2 -21.35 8.99 -21.25
CA ALA A 2 -20.14 9.55 -20.72
C ALA A 2 -18.95 8.67 -21.11
N LYS A 3 -17.86 9.32 -21.53
CA LYS A 3 -16.59 8.61 -21.69
C LYS A 3 -16.16 8.09 -20.33
N THR A 4 -15.56 6.92 -20.31
CA THR A 4 -15.01 6.34 -19.11
C THR A 4 -13.49 6.37 -19.14
N ILE A 5 -12.88 6.40 -17.95
CA ILE A 5 -11.45 6.22 -17.76
C ILE A 5 -11.23 5.06 -16.79
N SER A 6 -10.32 4.15 -17.14
CA SER A 6 -9.97 3.02 -16.28
C SER A 6 -9.13 3.48 -15.08
N THR A 7 -9.12 2.68 -14.01
CA THR A 7 -8.24 2.94 -12.85
C THR A 7 -6.76 2.93 -13.24
N LYS A 8 -6.38 2.10 -14.21
CA LYS A 8 -5.02 2.04 -14.76
C LYS A 8 -4.62 3.34 -15.44
N GLU A 9 -5.47 3.90 -16.31
CA GLU A 9 -5.19 5.17 -16.98
C GLU A 9 -5.09 6.33 -15.97
N LEU A 10 -5.95 6.34 -14.96
CA LEU A 10 -5.86 7.33 -13.88
C LEU A 10 -4.57 7.16 -13.06
N ALA A 11 -4.21 5.93 -12.69
CA ALA A 11 -2.97 5.64 -11.98
C ALA A 11 -1.74 6.13 -12.75
N GLN A 12 -1.69 5.86 -14.06
CA GLN A 12 -0.62 6.32 -14.92
C GLN A 12 -0.58 7.86 -15.03
N LYS A 13 -1.72 8.54 -15.07
CA LYS A 13 -1.76 10.01 -15.02
C LYS A 13 -1.17 10.56 -13.72
N ILE A 14 -1.52 9.95 -12.58
CA ILE A 14 -1.00 10.36 -11.26
C ILE A 14 0.51 10.13 -11.16
N ILE A 15 0.98 8.94 -11.54
CA ILE A 15 2.39 8.55 -11.53
C ILE A 15 3.22 9.46 -12.44
N ASN A 16 2.69 9.83 -13.61
CA ASN A 16 3.37 10.73 -14.54
C ASN A 16 3.22 12.22 -14.16
N HIS A 17 2.69 12.54 -12.97
CA HIS A 17 2.40 13.90 -12.51
C HIS A 17 1.61 14.73 -13.53
N THR A 18 0.70 14.08 -14.26
CA THR A 18 -0.17 14.78 -15.21
C THR A 18 -1.14 15.64 -14.43
N LYS A 19 -1.27 16.91 -14.81
CA LYS A 19 -2.29 17.79 -14.22
C LYS A 19 -3.68 17.24 -14.53
N ILE A 20 -4.40 16.84 -13.47
CA ILE A 20 -5.75 16.31 -13.56
C ILE A 20 -6.66 17.03 -12.57
N ILE A 21 -7.93 17.17 -12.94
CA ILE A 21 -8.98 17.69 -12.05
C ILE A 21 -9.98 16.58 -11.79
N ILE A 22 -10.19 16.29 -10.51
CA ILE A 22 -11.13 15.29 -10.04
C ILE A 22 -12.33 16.01 -9.43
N LEU A 23 -13.52 15.72 -9.95
CA LEU A 23 -14.79 16.10 -9.33
C LEU A 23 -15.31 14.90 -8.54
N ASP A 24 -15.15 14.93 -7.23
CA ASP A 24 -15.66 13.90 -6.32
C ASP A 24 -17.10 14.22 -5.91
N VAL A 25 -18.04 13.39 -6.37
CA VAL A 25 -19.48 13.57 -6.12
C VAL A 25 -20.01 12.73 -4.96
N ARG A 26 -19.13 12.11 -4.17
CA ARG A 26 -19.51 11.45 -2.91
C ARG A 26 -19.95 12.48 -1.87
N ASN A 27 -20.60 12.00 -0.81
CA ASN A 27 -20.90 12.85 0.32
C ASN A 27 -19.59 13.38 0.95
N THR A 28 -19.66 14.57 1.54
CA THR A 28 -18.47 15.25 2.06
C THR A 28 -17.78 14.48 3.18
N ASP A 29 -18.50 13.71 3.98
CA ASP A 29 -17.94 12.83 5.00
C ASP A 29 -17.12 11.67 4.40
N GLU A 30 -17.59 11.06 3.31
CA GLU A 30 -16.84 10.01 2.60
C GLU A 30 -15.57 10.58 1.93
N PHE A 31 -15.68 11.79 1.39
CA PHE A 31 -14.58 12.53 0.77
C PHE A 31 -13.53 12.98 1.78
N ASP A 32 -13.96 13.53 2.92
CA ASP A 32 -13.08 13.99 4.00
C ASP A 32 -12.33 12.81 4.65
N ASN A 33 -12.96 11.62 4.69
CA ASN A 33 -12.31 10.42 5.19
C ASN A 33 -11.17 9.94 4.28
N TRP A 34 -11.35 10.03 2.95
CA TRP A 34 -10.29 9.75 1.96
C TRP A 34 -10.70 10.19 0.56
N LYS A 35 -9.71 10.53 -0.26
CA LYS A 35 -9.88 11.02 -1.64
C LYS A 35 -8.69 10.60 -2.50
N ILE A 36 -8.82 10.74 -3.82
CA ILE A 36 -7.70 10.51 -4.73
C ILE A 36 -6.74 11.68 -4.62
N GLU A 37 -5.49 11.41 -4.29
CA GLU A 37 -4.45 12.42 -4.09
C GLU A 37 -3.24 12.14 -5.00
N GLY A 38 -2.47 13.18 -5.28
CA GLY A 38 -1.31 13.10 -6.18
C GLY A 38 -0.70 14.47 -6.42
N GLY A 39 0.59 14.53 -6.80
CA GLY A 39 1.34 15.79 -6.82
C GLY A 39 0.79 16.91 -7.72
N GLN A 40 0.03 16.59 -8.77
CA GLN A 40 -0.66 17.58 -9.63
C GLN A 40 -2.18 17.32 -9.73
N VAL A 41 -2.74 16.63 -8.74
CA VAL A 41 -4.16 16.32 -8.67
C VAL A 41 -4.87 17.45 -7.95
N GLU A 42 -5.81 18.11 -8.62
CA GLU A 42 -6.73 19.06 -7.99
C GLU A 42 -8.06 18.37 -7.78
N VAL A 43 -8.57 18.38 -6.55
CA VAL A 43 -9.82 17.68 -6.20
C VAL A 43 -10.86 18.69 -5.71
N ILE A 44 -12.04 18.62 -6.31
CA ILE A 44 -13.22 19.38 -5.92
C ILE A 44 -14.26 18.38 -5.41
N ASN A 45 -14.75 18.55 -4.18
CA ASN A 45 -15.93 17.82 -3.72
C ASN A 45 -17.19 18.64 -3.95
N GLU A 46 -18.17 18.03 -4.61
CA GLU A 46 -19.53 18.53 -4.69
C GLU A 46 -20.50 17.34 -4.70
N PRO A 47 -21.22 17.07 -3.60
CA PRO A 47 -22.06 15.90 -3.49
C PRO A 47 -23.09 15.79 -4.61
N TYR A 48 -23.29 14.56 -5.12
CA TYR A 48 -24.14 14.26 -6.26
C TYR A 48 -25.54 14.89 -6.17
N PHE A 49 -26.14 14.93 -4.98
CA PHE A 49 -27.48 15.47 -4.78
C PHE A 49 -27.61 16.97 -5.10
N ASN A 50 -26.50 17.72 -5.04
CA ASN A 50 -26.46 19.13 -5.43
C ASN A 50 -26.38 19.32 -6.95
N LEU A 51 -26.07 18.26 -7.70
CA LEU A 51 -25.82 18.27 -9.15
C LEU A 51 -26.94 17.60 -9.95
N LEU A 52 -28.07 17.25 -9.32
CA LEU A 52 -29.17 16.54 -9.96
C LEU A 52 -29.88 17.36 -11.05
N ASP A 53 -30.04 18.66 -10.81
CA ASP A 53 -30.81 19.55 -11.70
C ASP A 53 -29.91 20.38 -12.63
N SER A 54 -28.72 20.78 -12.17
CA SER A 54 -27.73 21.53 -12.97
C SER A 54 -26.32 21.39 -12.40
N VAL A 55 -25.30 21.73 -13.20
CA VAL A 55 -23.89 21.77 -12.78
C VAL A 55 -23.45 23.16 -12.29
N ASP A 56 -24.38 24.08 -12.06
CA ASP A 56 -24.10 25.44 -11.56
C ASP A 56 -23.23 25.48 -10.28
N PRO A 57 -23.40 24.58 -9.30
CA PRO A 57 -22.58 24.58 -8.09
C PRO A 57 -21.07 24.44 -8.33
N VAL A 58 -20.68 23.82 -9.45
CA VAL A 58 -19.27 23.60 -9.83
C VAL A 58 -18.81 24.50 -10.97
N ALA A 59 -19.70 25.27 -11.60
CA ALA A 59 -19.40 26.06 -12.79
C ALA A 59 -18.30 27.11 -12.59
N ASN A 60 -18.19 27.68 -11.39
CA ASN A 60 -17.12 28.64 -11.06
C ASN A 60 -15.82 27.97 -10.60
N LYS A 61 -15.84 26.65 -10.38
CA LYS A 61 -14.68 25.85 -9.94
C LYS A 61 -14.03 25.11 -11.09
N LEU A 62 -14.74 24.94 -12.22
CA LEU A 62 -14.30 24.16 -13.37
C LEU A 62 -14.22 25.03 -14.63
N SER A 63 -13.24 24.74 -15.49
CA SER A 63 -13.14 25.29 -16.84
C SER A 63 -13.70 24.31 -17.87
N LYS A 64 -14.31 24.81 -18.95
CA LYS A 64 -14.88 23.96 -20.02
C LYS A 64 -13.81 23.26 -20.88
N ASP A 65 -12.61 23.82 -20.93
CA ASP A 65 -11.52 23.34 -21.80
C ASP A 65 -10.57 22.35 -21.09
N GLN A 66 -10.75 22.12 -19.78
CA GLN A 66 -9.87 21.24 -19.02
C GLN A 66 -10.39 19.79 -19.01
N GLU A 67 -9.48 18.84 -18.77
CA GLU A 67 -9.84 17.45 -18.52
C GLU A 67 -10.41 17.29 -17.10
N ILE A 68 -11.60 16.72 -16.99
CA ILE A 68 -12.33 16.50 -15.73
C ILE A 68 -12.61 15.02 -15.58
N ILE A 69 -12.24 14.46 -14.42
CA ILE A 69 -12.54 13.07 -14.07
C ILE A 69 -13.54 13.10 -12.91
N VAL A 70 -14.76 12.64 -13.16
CA VAL A 70 -15.81 12.56 -12.15
C VAL A 70 -15.70 11.23 -11.44
N VAL A 71 -15.72 11.25 -10.10
CA VAL A 71 -15.63 10.05 -9.26
C VAL A 71 -16.78 9.99 -8.28
N CYS A 72 -17.32 8.78 -8.08
CA CYS A 72 -18.25 8.47 -7.00
C CYS A 72 -17.87 7.12 -6.37
N ALA A 73 -18.67 6.59 -5.45
CA ALA A 73 -18.35 5.34 -4.78
C ALA A 73 -18.22 4.13 -5.74
N LYS A 74 -19.10 4.01 -6.75
CA LYS A 74 -19.24 2.81 -7.61
C LYS A 74 -19.31 3.08 -9.12
N GLY A 75 -19.13 4.32 -9.57
CA GLY A 75 -19.19 4.74 -10.99
C GLY A 75 -20.56 5.26 -11.47
N GLY A 76 -21.67 4.80 -10.90
CA GLY A 76 -23.01 5.14 -11.41
C GLY A 76 -23.36 6.63 -11.35
N SER A 77 -23.20 7.28 -10.19
CA SER A 77 -23.46 8.73 -10.05
C SER A 77 -22.47 9.59 -10.83
N SER A 78 -21.22 9.14 -11.00
CA SER A 78 -20.22 9.90 -11.75
C SER A 78 -20.49 9.86 -13.25
N GLU A 79 -21.06 8.78 -13.79
CA GLU A 79 -21.51 8.73 -15.18
C GLU A 79 -22.61 9.76 -15.46
N MET A 80 -23.61 9.84 -14.57
CA MET A 80 -24.72 10.81 -14.73
C MET A 80 -24.22 12.26 -14.69
N VAL A 81 -23.33 12.59 -13.75
CA VAL A 81 -22.75 13.94 -13.65
C VAL A 81 -21.82 14.24 -14.83
N ALA A 82 -21.09 13.24 -15.32
CA ALA A 82 -20.23 13.40 -16.50
C ALA A 82 -21.07 13.74 -17.75
N ASP A 83 -22.19 13.04 -17.98
CA ASP A 83 -23.13 13.37 -19.07
C ASP A 83 -23.68 14.81 -18.92
N LEU A 84 -24.08 15.23 -17.70
CA LEU A 84 -24.56 16.59 -17.44
C LEU A 84 -23.51 17.68 -17.72
N LEU A 85 -22.24 17.43 -17.35
CA LEU A 85 -21.15 18.34 -17.68
C LEU A 85 -20.94 18.42 -19.20
N GLU A 86 -20.98 17.31 -19.93
CA GLU A 86 -20.87 17.35 -21.39
C GLU A 86 -22.02 18.14 -22.03
N GLU A 87 -23.26 17.99 -21.54
CA GLU A 87 -24.44 18.74 -22.02
C GLU A 87 -24.30 20.26 -21.80
N GLU A 88 -23.67 20.66 -20.69
CA GLU A 88 -23.37 22.06 -20.36
C GLU A 88 -22.11 22.59 -21.05
N GLY A 89 -21.50 21.79 -21.94
CA GLY A 89 -20.44 22.20 -22.85
C GLY A 89 -19.01 22.04 -22.32
N TYR A 90 -18.80 21.20 -21.30
CA TYR A 90 -17.46 20.76 -20.92
C TYR A 90 -16.93 19.73 -21.94
N ILE A 91 -15.71 19.93 -22.44
CA ILE A 91 -15.24 19.24 -23.66
C ILE A 91 -14.66 17.84 -23.35
N THR A 92 -13.93 17.73 -22.25
CA THR A 92 -13.17 16.53 -21.90
C THR A 92 -13.56 16.05 -20.51
N VAL A 93 -14.64 15.26 -20.43
CA VAL A 93 -15.16 14.72 -19.18
C VAL A 93 -15.12 13.19 -19.22
N TYR A 94 -14.64 12.59 -18.12
CA TYR A 94 -14.63 11.15 -17.93
C TYR A 94 -15.32 10.77 -16.63
N SER A 95 -15.97 9.62 -16.57
CA SER A 95 -16.34 8.93 -15.33
C SER A 95 -15.30 7.84 -15.02
N LEU A 96 -14.88 7.73 -13.76
CA LEU A 96 -13.98 6.66 -13.34
C LEU A 96 -14.71 5.32 -13.28
N GLU A 97 -14.23 4.34 -14.05
CA GLU A 97 -14.81 2.99 -14.11
C GLU A 97 -14.80 2.32 -12.74
N GLY A 98 -15.97 1.87 -12.28
CA GLY A 98 -16.14 1.25 -10.96
C GLY A 98 -15.96 2.20 -9.76
N GLY A 99 -15.68 3.48 -10.01
CA GLY A 99 -15.53 4.52 -9.00
C GLY A 99 -14.42 4.26 -7.98
N MET A 100 -14.57 4.85 -6.80
CA MET A 100 -13.61 4.74 -5.70
C MET A 100 -13.42 3.30 -5.23
N LYS A 101 -14.43 2.42 -5.38
CA LYS A 101 -14.31 1.00 -5.04
C LYS A 101 -13.31 0.27 -5.95
N ALA A 102 -13.32 0.54 -7.26
CA ALA A 102 -12.31 -0.02 -8.16
C ALA A 102 -10.93 0.63 -7.94
N TRP A 103 -10.91 1.95 -7.70
CA TRP A 103 -9.68 2.68 -7.39
C TRP A 103 -8.95 2.12 -6.16
N SER A 104 -9.69 1.78 -5.11
CA SER A 104 -9.10 1.22 -3.89
C SER A 104 -8.52 -0.17 -4.10
N GLU A 105 -8.86 -0.89 -5.17
CA GLU A 105 -8.35 -2.24 -5.48
C GLU A 105 -7.25 -2.24 -6.55
N HIS A 106 -6.99 -1.10 -7.21
CA HIS A 106 -6.00 -1.01 -8.28
C HIS A 106 -4.58 -1.15 -7.75
N LEU A 107 -3.77 -2.02 -8.38
CA LEU A 107 -2.33 -2.12 -8.16
C LEU A 107 -1.59 -1.82 -9.47
N GLU A 108 -0.64 -0.90 -9.42
CA GLU A 108 0.26 -0.62 -10.56
C GLU A 108 1.63 -1.27 -10.31
N PRO A 109 2.10 -2.19 -11.18
CA PRO A 109 3.43 -2.76 -11.07
C PRO A 109 4.50 -1.79 -11.61
N ILE A 110 5.49 -1.47 -10.78
CA ILE A 110 6.58 -0.54 -11.06
C ILE A 110 7.90 -1.27 -10.92
N LYS A 111 8.76 -1.19 -11.93
CA LYS A 111 10.07 -1.84 -11.88
C LYS A 111 11.02 -1.01 -11.00
N ILE A 112 11.54 -1.62 -9.94
CA ILE A 112 12.49 -0.99 -9.02
C ILE A 112 13.93 -1.15 -9.54
N GLY A 113 14.27 -2.31 -10.08
CA GLY A 113 15.61 -2.54 -10.61
C GLY A 113 15.86 -3.97 -11.08
N ASP A 114 17.03 -4.16 -11.68
CA ASP A 114 17.55 -5.46 -12.07
C ASP A 114 18.44 -6.03 -10.97
N LEU A 115 18.41 -7.35 -10.81
CA LEU A 115 19.16 -8.08 -9.76
C LEU A 115 20.51 -8.54 -10.29
N LYS A 116 21.54 -8.63 -9.43
CA LYS A 116 22.94 -8.92 -9.82
C LYS A 116 23.11 -10.19 -10.64
N GLU A 117 22.45 -11.28 -10.22
CA GLU A 117 22.54 -12.60 -10.86
C GLU A 117 21.43 -12.85 -11.90
N GLY A 118 20.82 -11.77 -12.38
CA GLY A 118 19.70 -11.80 -13.32
C GLY A 118 18.35 -11.90 -12.63
N GLY A 119 17.34 -11.31 -13.26
CA GLY A 119 16.03 -11.10 -12.66
C GLY A 119 15.75 -9.62 -12.39
N SER A 120 14.60 -9.34 -11.78
CA SER A 120 14.18 -7.98 -11.49
C SER A 120 13.31 -7.94 -10.22
N LEU A 121 13.30 -6.79 -9.57
CA LEU A 121 12.40 -6.45 -8.48
C LEU A 121 11.35 -5.46 -8.96
N TYR A 122 10.09 -5.76 -8.66
CA TYR A 122 8.96 -4.86 -8.91
C TYR A 122 8.25 -4.52 -7.61
N GLN A 123 7.77 -3.30 -7.50
CA GLN A 123 6.87 -2.83 -6.45
C GLN A 123 5.47 -2.67 -7.05
N PHE A 124 4.48 -3.26 -6.42
CA PHE A 124 3.07 -3.13 -6.79
C PHE A 124 2.46 -2.08 -5.88
N VAL A 125 2.11 -0.93 -6.45
CA VAL A 125 1.62 0.23 -5.72
C VAL A 125 0.11 0.26 -5.74
N ARG A 126 -0.51 0.07 -4.58
CA ARG A 126 -1.96 0.18 -4.39
C ARG A 126 -2.35 1.62 -4.08
N LEU A 127 -2.39 2.47 -5.11
CA LEU A 127 -2.53 3.93 -4.96
C LEU A 127 -3.71 4.38 -4.09
N GLY A 128 -4.86 3.71 -4.22
CA GLY A 128 -6.06 4.07 -3.47
C GLY A 128 -6.03 3.73 -1.98
N LYS A 129 -5.04 2.95 -1.52
CA LYS A 129 -4.90 2.54 -0.12
C LYS A 129 -3.55 2.88 0.48
N GLY A 130 -2.50 3.04 -0.31
CA GLY A 130 -1.13 3.26 0.17
C GLY A 130 -0.37 1.97 0.49
N CYS A 131 -0.91 0.79 0.19
CA CYS A 131 -0.22 -0.49 0.40
C CYS A 131 0.78 -0.75 -0.74
N LEU A 132 1.90 -1.38 -0.37
CA LEU A 132 2.98 -1.75 -1.26
C LEU A 132 3.24 -3.25 -1.08
N SER A 133 3.42 -3.92 -2.21
CA SER A 133 3.83 -5.33 -2.23
C SER A 133 4.93 -5.50 -3.26
N TYR A 134 5.69 -6.58 -3.15
CA TYR A 134 6.91 -6.74 -3.94
C TYR A 134 6.90 -8.05 -4.70
N PHE A 135 7.30 -8.00 -5.97
CA PHE A 135 7.45 -9.17 -6.83
C PHE A 135 8.91 -9.30 -7.21
N VAL A 136 9.57 -10.32 -6.67
CA VAL A 136 10.95 -10.69 -6.99
C VAL A 136 10.87 -11.77 -8.04
N GLN A 137 11.55 -11.59 -9.16
CA GLN A 137 11.70 -12.66 -10.14
C GLN A 137 13.15 -12.94 -10.45
N SER A 138 13.47 -14.22 -10.63
CA SER A 138 14.78 -14.67 -11.09
C SER A 138 14.65 -16.09 -11.67
N ASN A 139 15.34 -16.33 -12.78
CA ASN A 139 15.46 -17.65 -13.42
C ASN A 139 14.15 -18.49 -13.51
N GLY A 140 13.05 -17.87 -13.96
CA GLY A 140 11.76 -18.55 -14.15
C GLY A 140 10.94 -18.77 -12.88
N GLU A 141 11.39 -18.25 -11.74
CA GLU A 141 10.69 -18.31 -10.46
C GLU A 141 10.41 -16.91 -9.91
N ALA A 142 9.40 -16.81 -9.06
CA ALA A 142 9.03 -15.58 -8.39
C ALA A 142 8.67 -15.77 -6.92
N ALA A 143 8.96 -14.75 -6.14
CA ALA A 143 8.46 -14.56 -4.79
C ALA A 143 7.63 -13.28 -4.70
N ILE A 144 6.61 -13.29 -3.87
CA ILE A 144 5.79 -12.11 -3.57
C ILE A 144 5.87 -11.81 -2.09
N ILE A 145 6.16 -10.57 -1.73
CA ILE A 145 6.18 -10.08 -0.35
C ILE A 145 4.98 -9.15 -0.13
N ASP A 146 4.23 -9.37 0.96
CA ASP A 146 3.02 -8.64 1.37
C ASP A 146 1.92 -8.67 0.32
N THR A 147 1.51 -9.88 -0.07
CA THR A 147 0.59 -10.08 -1.21
C THR A 147 -0.80 -9.51 -0.90
N ALA A 148 -1.32 -8.60 -1.72
CA ALA A 148 -2.69 -8.11 -1.57
C ALA A 148 -3.73 -9.18 -2.00
N ARG A 149 -4.97 -9.11 -1.46
CA ARG A 149 -6.03 -10.09 -1.80
C ARG A 149 -6.45 -10.14 -3.28
N MET A 150 -6.14 -9.12 -4.08
CA MET A 150 -6.39 -9.08 -5.54
C MET A 150 -5.36 -9.97 -6.28
N THR A 151 -5.39 -11.27 -6.00
CA THR A 151 -4.32 -12.20 -6.38
C THR A 151 -4.14 -12.35 -7.90
N ASP A 152 -5.23 -12.16 -8.65
CA ASP A 152 -5.24 -12.31 -10.11
C ASP A 152 -4.24 -11.34 -10.79
N VAL A 153 -4.02 -10.15 -10.23
CA VAL A 153 -3.05 -9.15 -10.75
C VAL A 153 -1.63 -9.71 -10.74
N TYR A 154 -1.24 -10.43 -9.69
CA TYR A 154 0.09 -11.04 -9.60
C TYR A 154 0.22 -12.27 -10.51
N GLU A 155 -0.86 -13.03 -10.70
CA GLU A 155 -0.88 -14.19 -11.59
C GLU A 155 -0.75 -13.76 -13.06
N GLU A 156 -1.51 -12.73 -13.46
CA GLU A 156 -1.40 -12.11 -14.79
C GLU A 156 0.01 -11.58 -15.03
N PHE A 157 0.59 -10.89 -14.03
CA PHE A 157 1.95 -10.39 -14.13
C PHE A 157 2.99 -11.52 -14.24
N ALA A 158 2.86 -12.57 -13.42
CA ALA A 158 3.75 -13.73 -13.50
C ALA A 158 3.68 -14.43 -14.87
N ASN A 159 2.48 -14.53 -15.45
CA ASN A 159 2.28 -15.05 -16.80
C ASN A 159 2.93 -14.15 -17.87
N GLU A 160 2.78 -12.82 -17.75
CA GLU A 160 3.44 -11.86 -18.65
C GLU A 160 4.96 -11.99 -18.60
N LYS A 161 5.52 -12.23 -17.41
CA LYS A 161 6.95 -12.42 -17.21
C LYS A 161 7.45 -13.84 -17.44
N GLU A 162 6.56 -14.77 -17.78
CA GLU A 162 6.85 -16.19 -17.99
C GLU A 162 7.56 -16.86 -16.79
N VAL A 163 7.16 -16.48 -15.57
CA VAL A 163 7.72 -17.02 -14.31
C VAL A 163 6.66 -17.74 -13.48
N ARG A 164 7.12 -18.62 -12.58
CA ARG A 164 6.24 -19.35 -11.64
C ARG A 164 6.36 -18.78 -10.23
N ILE A 165 5.24 -18.38 -9.66
CA ILE A 165 5.18 -17.96 -8.25
C ILE A 165 5.41 -19.19 -7.36
N LYS A 166 6.42 -19.11 -6.50
CA LYS A 166 6.88 -20.20 -5.62
C LYS A 166 6.79 -19.85 -4.14
N HIS A 167 7.03 -18.59 -3.79
CA HIS A 167 7.13 -18.14 -2.41
C HIS A 167 6.24 -16.94 -2.18
N LEU A 168 5.44 -16.97 -1.12
CA LEU A 168 4.58 -15.87 -0.72
C LEU A 168 4.85 -15.58 0.75
N LEU A 169 5.36 -14.38 1.03
CA LEU A 169 5.88 -14.00 2.33
C LEU A 169 5.09 -12.79 2.83
N ASP A 170 4.68 -12.81 4.08
CA ASP A 170 4.23 -11.58 4.74
C ASP A 170 5.29 -11.10 5.74
N THR A 171 5.57 -9.81 5.75
CA THR A 171 6.48 -9.16 6.70
C THR A 171 5.94 -9.22 8.12
N HIS A 172 4.62 -9.21 8.29
CA HIS A 172 3.91 -9.28 9.56
C HIS A 172 2.45 -9.69 9.33
N LEU A 173 1.71 -9.97 10.41
CA LEU A 173 0.27 -10.16 10.32
C LEU A 173 -0.46 -8.82 10.15
N HIS A 174 -0.76 -8.48 8.89
CA HIS A 174 -1.41 -7.23 8.48
C HIS A 174 -2.74 -6.96 9.19
N ALA A 175 -3.00 -5.68 9.47
CA ALA A 175 -4.21 -5.20 10.15
C ALA A 175 -5.02 -4.21 9.30
N ASP A 176 -4.50 -3.74 8.19
CA ASP A 176 -5.10 -2.75 7.31
C ASP A 176 -5.67 -3.36 6.02
N HIS A 177 -5.14 -4.51 5.59
CA HIS A 177 -5.59 -5.26 4.43
C HIS A 177 -5.59 -6.77 4.68
N ILE A 178 -6.35 -7.48 3.84
CA ILE A 178 -6.41 -8.93 3.83
C ILE A 178 -5.27 -9.45 2.96
N SER A 179 -4.40 -10.28 3.54
CA SER A 179 -3.31 -10.90 2.80
C SER A 179 -3.86 -11.93 1.81
N GLY A 180 -3.44 -11.80 0.56
CA GLY A 180 -3.65 -12.77 -0.50
C GLY A 180 -2.61 -13.90 -0.50
N GLY A 181 -1.57 -13.81 0.34
CA GLY A 181 -0.41 -14.69 0.30
C GLY A 181 -0.77 -16.16 0.49
N ARG A 182 -1.59 -16.46 1.50
CA ARG A 182 -2.07 -17.83 1.74
C ARG A 182 -2.87 -18.37 0.56
N LYS A 183 -3.89 -17.63 0.13
CA LYS A 183 -4.81 -18.07 -0.93
C LYS A 183 -4.08 -18.30 -2.25
N LEU A 184 -3.16 -17.41 -2.60
CA LEU A 184 -2.39 -17.54 -3.82
C LEU A 184 -1.38 -18.69 -3.73
N ALA A 185 -0.74 -18.93 -2.57
CA ALA A 185 0.14 -20.07 -2.35
C ALA A 185 -0.61 -21.40 -2.56
N GLU A 186 -1.81 -21.53 -1.98
CA GLU A 186 -2.68 -22.69 -2.18
C GLU A 186 -3.04 -22.88 -3.66
N LYS A 187 -3.39 -21.79 -4.38
CA LYS A 187 -3.78 -21.81 -5.79
C LYS A 187 -2.65 -22.25 -6.73
N VAL A 188 -1.42 -21.79 -6.48
CA VAL A 188 -0.25 -22.06 -7.35
C VAL A 188 0.59 -23.26 -6.90
N GLY A 189 0.28 -23.86 -5.75
CA GLY A 189 1.11 -24.89 -5.13
C GLY A 189 2.46 -24.34 -4.64
N GLY A 190 2.48 -23.09 -4.18
CA GLY A 190 3.63 -22.42 -3.58
C GLY A 190 3.69 -22.56 -2.06
N THR A 191 4.70 -21.94 -1.46
CA THR A 191 4.89 -21.93 -0.01
C THR A 191 4.49 -20.57 0.57
N TYR A 192 3.63 -20.59 1.59
CA TYR A 192 3.29 -19.41 2.37
C TYR A 192 4.17 -19.30 3.62
N TYR A 193 4.78 -18.13 3.80
CA TYR A 193 5.68 -17.81 4.90
C TYR A 193 5.11 -16.68 5.75
N LEU A 194 5.18 -16.86 7.07
CA LEU A 194 4.68 -15.89 8.04
C LEU A 194 5.60 -15.84 9.27
N PRO A 195 5.76 -14.69 9.94
CA PRO A 195 6.55 -14.62 11.15
C PRO A 195 5.91 -15.41 12.29
N PRO A 196 6.66 -16.32 12.94
CA PRO A 196 6.07 -17.24 13.93
C PRO A 196 5.46 -16.53 15.13
N LYS A 197 6.00 -15.36 15.54
CA LYS A 197 5.48 -14.60 16.68
C LYS A 197 4.17 -13.86 16.40
N ASP A 198 3.86 -13.60 15.13
CA ASP A 198 2.55 -13.07 14.73
C ASP A 198 1.54 -14.19 14.45
N ALA A 199 2.02 -15.44 14.39
CA ALA A 199 1.28 -16.59 13.92
C ALA A 199 0.83 -17.55 15.03
N GLU A 200 0.89 -17.15 16.31
CA GLU A 200 0.52 -18.05 17.42
C GLU A 200 -0.95 -18.49 17.41
N GLU A 201 -1.82 -17.66 16.84
CA GLU A 201 -3.28 -17.89 16.80
C GLU A 201 -3.82 -18.19 15.39
N VAL A 202 -2.95 -18.43 14.40
CA VAL A 202 -3.39 -18.75 13.04
C VAL A 202 -3.97 -20.17 12.99
N THR A 203 -4.99 -20.37 12.17
CA THR A 203 -5.74 -21.64 12.08
C THR A 203 -5.33 -22.52 10.90
N PHE A 204 -4.16 -22.26 10.33
CA PHE A 204 -3.69 -22.89 9.10
C PHE A 204 -2.19 -23.14 9.12
N ASP A 205 -1.73 -24.00 8.21
CA ASP A 205 -0.31 -24.32 8.07
C ASP A 205 0.45 -23.18 7.38
N PHE A 206 1.65 -22.88 7.87
CA PHE A 206 2.57 -21.92 7.29
C PHE A 206 4.01 -22.37 7.51
N THR A 207 4.93 -21.82 6.71
CA THR A 207 6.37 -21.98 6.93
C THR A 207 6.89 -20.80 7.76
N PRO A 208 7.54 -21.02 8.90
CA PRO A 208 8.00 -19.91 9.74
C PRO A 208 9.14 -19.16 9.07
N LEU A 209 9.06 -17.83 9.06
CA LEU A 209 10.19 -16.96 8.76
C LEU A 209 11.17 -16.99 9.93
N GLN A 210 12.38 -17.49 9.69
CA GLN A 210 13.43 -17.63 10.69
C GLN A 210 14.73 -17.05 10.16
N GLU A 211 15.41 -16.27 10.98
CA GLU A 211 16.75 -15.76 10.70
C GLU A 211 17.71 -16.90 10.28
N GLY A 212 18.45 -16.66 9.20
CA GLY A 212 19.40 -17.61 8.63
C GLY A 212 18.78 -18.71 7.76
N ASN A 213 17.45 -18.77 7.64
CA ASN A 213 16.75 -19.63 6.69
C ASN A 213 16.33 -18.81 5.45
N ASP A 214 17.32 -18.43 4.65
CA ASP A 214 17.12 -17.61 3.46
C ASP A 214 16.32 -18.35 2.38
N ILE A 215 15.54 -17.59 1.61
CA ILE A 215 14.64 -18.12 0.58
C ILE A 215 15.27 -17.90 -0.78
N ILE A 216 15.49 -18.98 -1.53
CA ILE A 216 16.05 -18.93 -2.88
C ILE A 216 14.91 -18.80 -3.90
N VAL A 217 14.97 -17.76 -4.72
CA VAL A 217 14.06 -17.51 -5.84
C VAL A 217 14.90 -17.62 -7.11
N GLY A 218 14.80 -18.72 -7.86
CA GLY A 218 15.67 -18.93 -9.01
C GLY A 218 17.15 -18.88 -8.64
N ASN A 219 17.86 -17.80 -9.02
CA ASN A 219 19.27 -17.58 -8.67
C ASN A 219 19.45 -16.49 -7.60
N THR A 220 18.38 -15.83 -7.17
CA THR A 220 18.42 -14.73 -6.20
C THR A 220 18.11 -15.25 -4.81
N GLU A 221 18.90 -14.83 -3.83
CA GLU A 221 18.64 -15.06 -2.42
C GLU A 221 17.83 -13.89 -1.81
N VAL A 222 16.70 -14.22 -1.20
CA VAL A 222 15.92 -13.33 -0.33
C VAL A 222 16.31 -13.67 1.10
N LYS A 223 17.12 -12.81 1.71
CA LYS A 223 17.62 -13.00 3.07
C LYS A 223 16.55 -12.65 4.08
N VAL A 224 16.19 -13.62 4.92
CA VAL A 224 15.11 -13.48 5.91
C VAL A 224 15.69 -13.02 7.24
N GLN A 225 15.14 -11.93 7.79
CA GLN A 225 15.57 -11.37 9.07
C GLN A 225 17.09 -11.31 9.21
N PRO A 226 17.85 -10.67 8.30
CA PRO A 226 19.26 -10.45 8.56
C PRO A 226 19.46 -9.68 9.87
N ILE A 227 18.42 -8.98 10.33
CA ILE A 227 18.29 -8.48 11.69
C ILE A 227 16.81 -8.60 12.13
N TYR A 228 16.54 -9.26 13.27
CA TYR A 228 15.22 -9.32 13.91
C TYR A 228 14.66 -7.90 14.18
N SER A 229 13.48 -7.57 13.65
CA SER A 229 12.98 -6.19 13.54
C SER A 229 11.55 -5.96 14.11
N PRO A 230 11.26 -6.32 15.38
CA PRO A 230 9.99 -6.03 16.02
C PRO A 230 9.76 -4.54 16.21
N GLY A 231 8.50 -4.15 16.33
CA GLY A 231 8.10 -2.78 16.68
C GLY A 231 6.67 -2.46 16.28
N HIS A 232 6.36 -2.61 15.00
CA HIS A 232 4.98 -2.49 14.52
C HIS A 232 4.12 -3.66 15.00
N THR A 233 4.67 -4.87 14.82
CA THR A 233 4.23 -6.08 15.50
C THR A 233 5.42 -6.74 16.19
N ILE A 234 5.16 -7.69 17.07
CA ILE A 234 6.22 -8.49 17.69
C ILE A 234 6.88 -9.45 16.69
N GLY A 235 6.17 -9.86 15.64
CA GLY A 235 6.68 -10.71 14.56
C GLY A 235 7.28 -9.96 13.38
N SER A 236 7.19 -8.63 13.32
CA SER A 236 7.64 -7.83 12.18
C SER A 236 9.03 -8.24 11.69
N THR A 237 9.09 -8.57 10.40
CA THR A 237 10.22 -9.19 9.73
C THR A 237 10.62 -8.38 8.51
N SER A 238 11.88 -7.98 8.47
CA SER A 238 12.50 -7.33 7.32
C SER A 238 13.27 -8.31 6.46
N PHE A 239 13.37 -7.99 5.17
CA PHE A 239 14.09 -8.79 4.18
C PHE A 239 15.19 -7.98 3.51
N ILE A 240 16.33 -8.62 3.22
CA ILE A 240 17.32 -8.06 2.31
C ILE A 240 17.31 -8.85 1.00
N ILE A 241 17.19 -8.14 -0.11
CA ILE A 241 17.18 -8.72 -1.44
C ILE A 241 18.40 -8.22 -2.21
N ASP A 242 19.15 -9.16 -2.79
CA ASP A 242 20.28 -8.88 -3.66
C ASP A 242 21.36 -7.97 -3.01
N ASP A 243 21.46 -8.00 -1.67
CA ASP A 243 22.31 -7.13 -0.84
C ASP A 243 22.16 -5.63 -1.15
N THR A 244 21.01 -5.23 -1.71
CA THR A 244 20.78 -3.88 -2.25
C THR A 244 19.50 -3.28 -1.69
N TYR A 245 18.44 -4.09 -1.57
CA TYR A 245 17.13 -3.63 -1.15
C TYR A 245 16.81 -4.12 0.25
N LEU A 246 16.30 -3.25 1.11
CA LEU A 246 15.84 -3.55 2.46
C LEU A 246 14.32 -3.36 2.50
N LEU A 247 13.58 -4.47 2.54
CA LEU A 247 12.13 -4.42 2.74
C LEU A 247 11.86 -4.30 4.23
N THR A 248 11.27 -3.19 4.65
CA THR A 248 11.14 -2.82 6.08
C THR A 248 9.77 -3.15 6.67
N GLY A 249 8.84 -3.69 5.88
CA GLY A 249 7.45 -3.84 6.29
C GLY A 249 6.89 -2.50 6.79
N ASP A 250 6.19 -2.55 7.92
CA ASP A 250 5.63 -1.38 8.59
C ASP A 250 6.51 -0.83 9.71
N ILE A 251 7.82 -1.04 9.66
CA ILE A 251 8.77 -0.52 10.67
C ILE A 251 9.27 0.88 10.32
N LEU A 252 9.73 1.08 9.08
CA LEU A 252 10.34 2.32 8.61
C LEU A 252 9.76 2.69 7.24
N PHE A 253 9.20 3.89 7.12
CA PHE A 253 8.65 4.45 5.89
C PHE A 253 9.57 5.54 5.33
N VAL A 254 9.26 6.08 4.15
CA VAL A 254 10.08 7.12 3.51
C VAL A 254 10.04 8.41 4.31
N ARG A 255 8.86 8.82 4.79
CA ARG A 255 8.71 10.04 5.61
C ARG A 255 8.44 9.82 7.08
N SER A 256 7.99 8.64 7.45
CA SER A 256 7.49 8.32 8.79
C SER A 256 8.06 7.00 9.31
N ILE A 257 7.54 6.54 10.45
CA ILE A 257 7.87 5.25 11.06
C ILE A 257 6.60 4.50 11.42
N GLY A 258 6.74 3.20 11.69
CA GLY A 258 5.67 2.32 12.14
C GLY A 258 5.02 2.76 13.44
N ARG A 259 3.72 2.47 13.59
CA ARG A 259 3.00 2.56 14.88
C ARG A 259 3.03 1.23 15.65
N PRO A 260 3.23 1.20 16.97
CA PRO A 260 3.32 -0.04 17.75
C PRO A 260 1.99 -0.52 18.40
N ASP A 261 0.87 0.17 18.17
CA ASP A 261 -0.35 0.00 18.98
C ASP A 261 -1.43 -0.94 18.41
N LEU A 262 -1.35 -1.34 17.14
CA LEU A 262 -2.46 -2.05 16.47
C LEU A 262 -2.76 -3.45 17.03
N ALA A 263 -1.87 -4.01 17.85
CA ALA A 263 -2.13 -5.24 18.60
C ALA A 263 -2.61 -5.00 20.06
N GLY A 264 -2.76 -3.74 20.48
CA GLY A 264 -3.14 -3.37 21.84
C GLY A 264 -1.99 -3.39 22.86
N LEU A 265 -0.74 -3.50 22.39
CA LEU A 265 0.47 -3.62 23.21
C LEU A 265 1.46 -2.46 22.99
N ALA A 266 0.93 -1.26 22.71
CA ALA A 266 1.73 -0.08 22.36
C ALA A 266 2.89 0.16 23.35
N GLU A 267 2.61 0.12 24.65
CA GLU A 267 3.61 0.36 25.70
C GLU A 267 4.75 -0.67 25.71
N ASP A 268 4.45 -1.91 25.32
CA ASP A 268 5.41 -3.01 25.30
C ASP A 268 6.30 -2.97 24.04
N TRP A 269 5.77 -2.52 22.91
CA TRP A 269 6.46 -2.57 21.62
C TRP A 269 7.16 -1.26 21.21
N VAL A 270 6.91 -0.15 21.91
CA VAL A 270 7.67 1.11 21.72
C VAL A 270 9.18 0.87 21.85
N GLY A 271 9.58 0.11 22.88
CA GLY A 271 10.99 -0.18 23.14
C GLY A 271 11.62 -1.02 22.01
N ASP A 272 10.88 -2.03 21.54
CA ASP A 272 11.28 -2.86 20.41
C ASP A 272 11.42 -2.05 19.12
N LEU A 273 10.45 -1.19 18.81
CA LEU A 273 10.49 -0.30 17.64
C LEU A 273 11.72 0.62 17.69
N ARG A 274 11.97 1.23 18.86
CA ARG A 274 13.12 2.12 19.04
C ARG A 274 14.44 1.36 18.88
N GLU A 275 14.58 0.18 19.50
CA GLU A 275 15.78 -0.65 19.35
C GLU A 275 16.00 -1.04 17.89
N THR A 276 14.93 -1.43 17.18
CA THR A 276 15.00 -1.75 15.75
C THR A 276 15.49 -0.55 14.92
N LEU A 277 14.93 0.64 15.13
CA LEU A 277 15.27 1.83 14.34
C LEU A 277 16.61 2.47 14.71
N TYR A 278 16.97 2.52 15.99
CA TYR A 278 18.11 3.31 16.48
C TYR A 278 19.37 2.49 16.75
N SER A 279 19.26 1.17 16.84
CA SER A 279 20.38 0.27 17.10
C SER A 279 20.56 -0.68 15.90
N ARG A 280 19.58 -1.56 15.67
CA ARG A 280 19.66 -2.62 14.66
C ARG A 280 19.84 -2.11 13.23
N TYR A 281 18.95 -1.24 12.75
CA TYR A 281 19.05 -0.70 11.38
C TYR A 281 20.28 0.20 11.17
N LYS A 282 20.89 0.75 12.24
CA LYS A 282 22.14 1.52 12.12
C LYS A 282 23.37 0.66 11.86
N GLU A 283 23.30 -0.64 12.15
CA GLU A 283 24.38 -1.59 11.82
C GLU A 283 24.36 -1.99 10.35
N LEU A 284 23.26 -1.71 9.63
CA LEU A 284 23.13 -1.98 8.21
C LEU A 284 23.88 -0.95 7.35
N SER A 285 24.17 -1.34 6.11
CA SER A 285 24.78 -0.44 5.13
C SER A 285 23.83 0.72 4.80
N ASN A 286 24.34 1.95 4.96
CA ASN A 286 23.64 3.17 4.54
C ASN A 286 23.28 3.22 3.05
N ASN A 287 23.87 2.35 2.22
CA ASN A 287 23.60 2.27 0.79
C ASN A 287 22.38 1.41 0.43
N LEU A 288 21.80 0.69 1.41
CA LEU A 288 20.58 -0.07 1.15
C LEU A 288 19.44 0.86 0.73
N ILE A 289 18.63 0.39 -0.21
CA ILE A 289 17.40 1.05 -0.66
C ILE A 289 16.24 0.49 0.16
N VAL A 290 15.64 1.33 0.99
CA VAL A 290 14.49 1.01 1.82
C VAL A 290 13.22 0.95 0.97
N LEU A 291 12.47 -0.13 1.15
CA LEU A 291 11.24 -0.47 0.46
C LEU A 291 10.17 -0.85 1.51
N PRO A 292 9.30 0.09 1.91
CA PRO A 292 8.30 -0.16 2.96
C PRO A 292 7.10 -1.00 2.48
N ALA A 293 6.28 -1.52 3.39
CA ALA A 293 4.99 -2.12 3.02
C ALA A 293 3.86 -1.09 2.81
N HIS A 294 4.09 0.17 3.22
CA HIS A 294 3.12 1.25 3.05
C HIS A 294 3.77 2.60 2.76
N TYR A 295 2.96 3.52 2.24
CA TYR A 295 3.23 4.96 2.20
C TYR A 295 1.97 5.75 2.56
N SER A 296 2.14 6.99 3.02
CA SER A 296 1.03 7.81 3.53
C SER A 296 0.81 9.07 2.71
N PHE A 297 1.86 9.58 2.04
CA PHE A 297 1.80 10.86 1.35
C PHE A 297 2.10 10.69 -0.14
N ALA A 298 1.37 11.41 -0.99
CA ALA A 298 1.60 11.38 -2.43
C ALA A 298 3.03 11.84 -2.81
N GLU A 299 3.67 12.67 -1.98
CA GLU A 299 5.05 13.12 -2.15
C GLU A 299 6.10 12.01 -1.91
N GLU A 300 5.69 10.87 -1.35
CA GLU A 300 6.55 9.68 -1.23
C GLU A 300 6.63 8.88 -2.53
N LEU A 301 5.75 9.15 -3.49
CA LEU A 301 5.83 8.58 -4.84
C LEU A 301 6.94 9.31 -5.62
N GLY A 302 8.01 8.57 -5.93
CA GLY A 302 9.15 9.01 -6.71
C GLY A 302 8.85 9.15 -8.21
N GLU A 303 9.89 9.42 -8.99
CA GLU A 303 9.78 9.58 -10.44
C GLU A 303 9.53 8.23 -11.11
N GLY A 304 8.30 8.00 -11.58
CA GLY A 304 7.88 6.69 -12.07
C GLY A 304 7.01 5.92 -11.09
N GLY A 305 6.73 6.52 -9.92
CA GLY A 305 5.73 6.08 -8.95
C GLY A 305 6.27 5.15 -7.87
N GLU A 306 7.56 4.83 -7.87
CA GLU A 306 8.15 4.01 -6.82
C GLU A 306 8.22 4.73 -5.47
N VAL A 307 7.94 4.00 -4.40
CA VAL A 307 8.17 4.45 -3.04
C VAL A 307 9.45 3.81 -2.54
N SER A 308 10.52 4.59 -2.49
CA SER A 308 11.81 4.12 -1.98
C SER A 308 12.69 5.26 -1.49
N ALA A 309 13.66 4.94 -0.63
CA ALA A 309 14.69 5.88 -0.23
C ALA A 309 15.96 5.16 0.20
N ARG A 310 17.12 5.81 0.06
CA ARG A 310 18.36 5.27 0.62
C ARG A 310 18.32 5.33 2.15
N LEU A 311 18.71 4.26 2.84
CA LEU A 311 18.68 4.17 4.30
C LEU A 311 19.44 5.32 4.99
N GLY A 312 20.64 5.65 4.48
CA GLY A 312 21.42 6.77 5.00
C GLY A 312 20.72 8.14 4.86
N ASP A 313 19.88 8.30 3.85
CA ASP A 313 19.11 9.54 3.65
C ASP A 313 17.94 9.63 4.62
N LEU A 314 17.30 8.50 4.94
CA LEU A 314 16.25 8.43 5.94
C LEU A 314 16.79 8.83 7.31
N TYR A 315 17.95 8.31 7.71
CA TYR A 315 18.58 8.74 8.96
C TYR A 315 18.93 10.23 9.01
N ALA A 316 19.11 10.87 7.86
CA ALA A 316 19.40 12.31 7.79
C ALA A 316 18.13 13.19 7.74
N ARG A 317 16.98 12.66 7.29
CA ARG A 317 15.81 13.47 6.91
C ARG A 317 14.47 13.04 7.50
N ASN A 318 14.31 11.77 7.87
CA ASN A 318 13.06 11.25 8.44
C ASN A 318 12.92 11.76 9.88
N GLU A 319 11.85 12.51 10.14
CA GLU A 319 11.63 13.19 11.43
C GLU A 319 11.45 12.19 12.58
N GLY A 320 10.81 11.04 12.33
CA GLY A 320 10.68 9.96 13.31
C GLY A 320 12.01 9.31 13.72
N LEU A 321 13.06 9.49 12.92
CA LEU A 321 14.44 9.05 13.21
C LEU A 321 15.30 10.12 13.90
N GLN A 322 14.78 11.34 14.11
CA GLN A 322 15.51 12.45 14.77
C GLN A 322 15.18 12.58 16.27
N VAL A 323 14.41 11.66 16.84
CA VAL A 323 13.95 11.76 18.24
C VAL A 323 14.95 11.12 19.20
N GLU A 324 15.78 11.96 19.81
CA GLU A 324 16.88 11.51 20.69
C GLU A 324 16.37 10.93 22.02
N GLY A 325 15.36 11.54 22.65
CA GLY A 325 14.85 11.10 23.95
C GLY A 325 13.93 9.88 23.86
N GLU A 326 14.15 8.86 24.70
CA GLU A 326 13.27 7.68 24.75
C GLU A 326 11.83 8.03 25.14
N GLN A 327 11.65 8.95 26.10
CA GLN A 327 10.33 9.39 26.53
C GLN A 327 9.61 10.23 25.46
N GLU A 328 10.36 11.06 24.74
CA GLU A 328 9.84 11.84 23.61
C GLU A 328 9.42 10.92 22.47
N PHE A 329 10.24 9.90 22.17
CA PHE A 329 9.92 8.87 21.20
C PHE A 329 8.66 8.09 21.59
N ARG A 330 8.57 7.65 22.85
CA ARG A 330 7.38 6.97 23.37
C ARG A 330 6.14 7.83 23.16
N LYS A 331 6.19 9.09 23.58
CA LYS A 331 5.07 10.02 23.42
C LYS A 331 4.65 10.18 21.95
N MET A 332 5.62 10.35 21.05
CA MET A 332 5.36 10.48 19.62
C MET A 332 4.59 9.28 19.07
N VAL A 333 4.99 8.06 19.43
CA VAL A 333 4.41 6.82 18.87
C VAL A 333 3.21 6.28 19.67
N THR A 334 2.80 6.92 20.78
CA THR A 334 1.64 6.50 21.57
C THR A 334 0.54 7.56 21.69
N GLU A 335 0.87 8.85 21.65
CA GLU A 335 -0.10 9.94 21.83
C GLU A 335 -0.50 10.64 20.51
N ASN A 336 0.34 10.59 19.47
CA ASN A 336 0.09 11.23 18.18
C ASN A 336 -0.31 10.20 17.10
N LEU A 337 -1.11 9.20 17.48
CA LEU A 337 -1.49 8.13 16.58
C LEU A 337 -2.71 8.50 15.74
N PRO A 338 -2.71 8.23 14.42
CA PRO A 338 -3.91 8.36 13.62
C PRO A 338 -4.97 7.35 14.09
N PRO A 339 -6.25 7.54 13.70
CA PRO A 339 -7.29 6.54 13.94
C PRO A 339 -6.84 5.15 13.49
N GLN A 340 -7.39 4.10 14.10
CA GLN A 340 -7.08 2.74 13.65
C GLN A 340 -7.61 2.52 12.22
N PRO A 341 -7.00 1.61 11.44
CA PRO A 341 -7.54 1.20 10.15
C PRO A 341 -8.98 0.71 10.28
N ASN A 342 -9.75 0.89 9.20
CA ASN A 342 -11.12 0.39 9.15
C ASN A 342 -11.16 -1.13 9.34
N ASP A 343 -12.11 -1.64 10.14
CA ASP A 343 -12.30 -3.06 10.43
C ASP A 343 -11.02 -3.84 10.84
N TYR A 344 -9.99 -3.17 11.39
CA TYR A 344 -8.67 -3.79 11.61
C TYR A 344 -8.71 -5.11 12.42
N GLN A 345 -9.63 -5.22 13.39
CA GLN A 345 -9.80 -6.43 14.18
C GLN A 345 -10.29 -7.61 13.32
N ASP A 346 -11.27 -7.36 12.47
CA ASP A 346 -11.81 -8.40 11.58
C ASP A 346 -10.83 -8.70 10.44
N ILE A 347 -10.06 -7.73 9.98
CA ILE A 347 -8.94 -7.95 9.04
C ILE A 347 -7.93 -8.90 9.67
N ARG A 348 -7.44 -8.62 10.89
CA ARG A 348 -6.53 -9.54 11.61
C ARG A 348 -7.13 -10.92 11.79
N ARG A 349 -8.42 -11.02 12.16
CA ARG A 349 -9.11 -12.32 12.31
C ARG A 349 -9.22 -13.06 10.99
N THR A 350 -9.40 -12.35 9.87
CA THR A 350 -9.39 -12.93 8.52
C THR A 350 -8.00 -13.44 8.17
N ASN A 351 -6.96 -12.64 8.40
CA ASN A 351 -5.56 -13.02 8.16
C ASN A 351 -5.08 -14.16 9.08
N MET A 352 -5.71 -14.34 10.26
CA MET A 352 -5.51 -15.51 11.13
C MET A 352 -6.31 -16.75 10.69
N GLY A 353 -7.18 -16.64 9.69
CA GLY A 353 -8.07 -17.72 9.26
C GLY A 353 -9.21 -18.04 10.26
N LYS A 354 -9.53 -17.10 11.17
CA LYS A 354 -10.60 -17.27 12.16
C LYS A 354 -11.98 -16.90 11.64
N ILE A 355 -12.03 -16.07 10.60
CA ILE A 355 -13.25 -15.73 9.85
C ILE A 355 -12.93 -15.74 8.36
N ASP A 356 -13.95 -15.97 7.53
CA ASP A 356 -13.85 -15.99 6.07
C ASP A 356 -15.00 -15.14 5.50
N PRO A 357 -14.87 -13.80 5.49
CA PRO A 357 -15.89 -12.90 4.98
C PRO A 357 -16.04 -13.06 3.46
N ASP A 358 -17.24 -12.82 2.93
CA ASP A 358 -17.46 -12.82 1.49
C ASP A 358 -16.74 -11.64 0.79
N GLN A 359 -16.64 -11.69 -0.53
CA GLN A 359 -15.89 -10.69 -1.30
C GLN A 359 -16.37 -9.26 -1.11
N GLU A 360 -17.67 -9.04 -0.90
CA GLU A 360 -18.19 -7.69 -0.71
C GLU A 360 -17.81 -7.16 0.67
N LYS A 361 -17.91 -7.99 1.72
CA LYS A 361 -17.45 -7.62 3.06
C LYS A 361 -15.93 -7.41 3.10
N GLN A 362 -15.13 -8.22 2.40
CA GLN A 362 -13.68 -8.00 2.29
C GLN A 362 -13.36 -6.62 1.71
N LYS A 363 -14.10 -6.17 0.69
CA LYS A 363 -13.92 -4.85 0.09
C LYS A 363 -14.28 -3.73 1.05
N GLU A 364 -15.39 -3.88 1.77
CA GLU A 364 -15.80 -2.91 2.80
C GLU A 364 -14.76 -2.79 3.91
N MET A 365 -14.23 -3.92 4.39
CA MET A 365 -13.21 -3.95 5.45
C MET A 365 -11.98 -3.13 5.08
N GLU A 366 -11.50 -3.24 3.84
CA GLU A 366 -10.30 -2.54 3.39
C GLU A 366 -10.52 -1.09 2.95
N THR A 367 -11.76 -0.58 3.02
CA THR A 367 -12.10 0.78 2.55
C THR A 367 -11.47 1.85 3.45
N GLY A 368 -10.99 2.93 2.83
CA GLY A 368 -10.37 4.06 3.52
C GLY A 368 -8.86 4.14 3.28
N PRO A 369 -8.20 5.16 3.85
CA PRO A 369 -6.80 5.46 3.59
C PRO A 369 -5.87 4.54 4.42
N ASN A 370 -4.58 4.56 4.10
CA ASN A 370 -3.54 4.00 4.97
C ASN A 370 -3.57 4.69 6.36
N ARG A 371 -3.41 3.90 7.43
CA ARG A 371 -3.30 4.41 8.82
C ARG A 371 -2.20 3.69 9.63
N CYS A 372 -1.22 3.08 8.95
CA CYS A 372 -0.13 2.32 9.57
C CYS A 372 1.09 3.15 10.01
N ALA A 373 1.18 4.41 9.55
CA ALA A 373 2.27 5.33 9.91
C ALA A 373 1.94 6.23 11.10
N VAL A 374 2.98 6.62 11.85
CA VAL A 374 2.91 7.76 12.78
C VAL A 374 3.16 9.04 12.00
N GLU A 375 2.29 10.04 12.17
CA GLU A 375 2.50 11.37 11.59
C GLU A 375 3.41 12.18 12.53
N GLY A 376 4.51 12.70 11.97
CA GLY A 376 5.54 13.49 12.67
C GLY A 376 5.14 14.93 12.92
#